data_AF-A0A8T9SE97-F1
#
_entry.id   AF-A0A8T9SE97-F1
#
_cell.length_a   1.000
_cell.length_b   1.000
_cell.length_c   1.000
_cell.angle_alpha   90.00
_cell.angle_beta   90.00
_cell.angle_gamma   90.00
#
_symmetry.space_group_name_H-M   'P 1'
#
loop_
_entity.id
_entity.type
_entity.pdbx_description
1 polymer ?
#
loop_
_entity_poly.entity_id
_entity_poly.type
_entity_poly.pdbx_seq_one_letter_code
_entity_poly.pdbx_strand_id
1 'polypeptide(L)'
;MGKKLQPTSTPALPNPADVAAIGDPGDETQRNFRYQHAYGSILLIAAATGLNPYEAIWCEHHEDLLAERSDGTYDAYQVKTRRPEIGDWTLTEEPIRHSLKRFVDLHNQFGANINRFVIVSNAEFLTVGLGVSDIKKLKTSPRTFLKVIVGYNNAGEVGGAFAEVLTAMAADFGCDVEVLFAVLKRMELVKGPNRDHFDSEVAHIHLPKLKDCKLMPAAELNAVRDELIQKVYGASSLLIEDPRQHLPHVAGQANPRLLAKRVSVSVVAACVGQSSGMVFRYQTGDVTLAIGESGTQRDILRKKFVQGGLVDQLPLMERRTLDTEARLMALAHAGPDTFDGFLKQLEGVVQAECTEAQLVAQISRVSPTAPYGPAMLVSVFQRLKAIAENTPRKVDNEPYECLVGIAGLLTEQCTVWWSDKFNLHVA
;
A
#
# COMPACT_ATOMS: atom_id res chain seq x y z
N MET A 1 -28.76 56.31 38.38
CA MET A 1 -27.72 55.62 37.58
C MET A 1 -27.72 54.14 37.94
N GLY A 2 -28.49 53.32 37.22
CA GLY A 2 -28.52 51.87 37.43
C GLY A 2 -27.41 51.19 36.64
N LYS A 3 -26.44 50.57 37.33
CA LYS A 3 -25.45 49.68 36.72
C LYS A 3 -26.15 48.39 36.29
N LYS A 4 -26.26 48.16 34.99
CA LYS A 4 -26.68 46.87 34.42
C LYS A 4 -25.60 45.83 34.74
N LEU A 5 -25.96 44.80 35.49
CA LEU A 5 -25.19 43.57 35.63
C LEU A 5 -25.18 42.86 34.26
N GLN A 6 -23.99 42.63 33.70
CA GLN A 6 -23.81 41.72 32.57
C GLN A 6 -23.92 40.28 33.08
N PRO A 7 -24.63 39.38 32.36
CA PRO A 7 -24.64 37.97 32.72
C PRO A 7 -23.27 37.37 32.41
N THR A 8 -22.62 36.83 33.42
CA THR A 8 -21.47 35.94 33.30
C THR A 8 -21.91 34.69 32.54
N SER A 9 -21.53 34.57 31.27
CA SER A 9 -21.69 33.33 30.52
C SER A 9 -20.78 32.27 31.12
N THR A 10 -21.37 31.24 31.74
CA THR A 10 -20.65 30.05 32.18
C THR A 10 -20.01 29.41 30.94
N PRO A 11 -18.67 29.18 30.92
CA PRO A 11 -18.03 28.53 29.78
C PRO A 11 -18.64 27.14 29.60
N ALA A 12 -19.13 26.86 28.39
CA ALA A 12 -19.65 25.56 28.03
C ALA A 12 -18.54 24.51 28.26
N LEU A 13 -18.90 23.39 28.87
CA LEU A 13 -17.98 22.27 29.02
C LEU A 13 -17.53 21.82 27.63
N PRO A 14 -16.22 21.56 27.43
CA PRO A 14 -15.71 21.19 26.12
C PRO A 14 -16.32 19.86 25.66
N ASN A 15 -16.66 19.79 24.38
CA ASN A 15 -17.13 18.56 23.76
C ASN A 15 -15.96 17.57 23.68
N PRO A 16 -16.14 16.31 24.13
CA PRO A 16 -15.09 15.30 24.05
C PRO A 16 -14.61 15.01 22.62
N ALA A 17 -15.38 15.34 21.58
CA ALA A 17 -14.93 15.23 20.18
C ALA A 17 -13.88 16.29 19.78
N ASP A 18 -13.82 17.41 20.51
CA ASP A 18 -12.97 18.56 20.20
C ASP A 18 -11.71 18.62 21.10
N VAL A 19 -11.57 17.67 22.04
CA VAL A 19 -10.44 17.56 22.97
C VAL A 19 -9.72 16.24 22.71
N ALA A 20 -8.50 16.32 22.19
CA ALA A 20 -7.67 15.14 21.96
C ALA A 20 -7.33 14.43 23.29
N ALA A 21 -7.48 13.11 23.33
CA ALA A 21 -6.97 12.28 24.40
C ALA A 21 -5.44 12.15 24.24
N ILE A 22 -4.67 12.95 24.98
CA ILE A 22 -3.20 12.94 24.90
C ILE A 22 -2.66 11.84 25.80
N GLY A 23 -1.82 10.96 25.24
CA GLY A 23 -1.08 9.94 26.00
C GLY A 23 -1.87 8.69 26.34
N ASP A 24 -2.84 8.31 25.49
CA ASP A 24 -3.53 7.02 25.61
C ASP A 24 -2.53 5.86 25.44
N PRO A 25 -2.33 4.99 26.45
CA PRO A 25 -1.41 3.87 26.36
C PRO A 25 -1.76 2.86 25.26
N GLY A 26 -3.04 2.75 24.91
CA GLY A 26 -3.55 1.92 23.82
C GLY A 26 -3.07 2.42 22.46
N ASP A 27 -3.22 3.71 22.19
CA ASP A 27 -2.75 4.34 20.94
C ASP A 27 -1.25 4.15 20.76
N GLU A 28 -0.48 4.34 21.84
CA GLU A 28 0.97 4.17 21.80
C GLU A 28 1.39 2.73 21.52
N THR A 29 0.70 1.78 22.15
CA THR A 29 0.96 0.34 21.98
C THR A 29 0.67 -0.10 20.55
N GLN A 30 -0.51 0.26 20.02
CA GLN A 30 -0.88 -0.06 18.63
C GLN A 30 0.10 0.59 17.62
N ARG A 31 0.52 1.83 17.88
CA ARG A 31 1.50 2.53 17.04
C ARG A 31 2.86 1.85 17.05
N ASN A 32 3.29 1.29 18.18
CA ASN A 32 4.54 0.54 18.27
C ASN A 32 4.49 -0.76 17.46
N PHE A 33 3.37 -1.49 17.51
CA PHE A 33 3.18 -2.68 16.65
C PHE A 33 3.14 -2.29 15.17
N ARG A 34 2.41 -1.21 14.81
CA ARG A 34 2.39 -0.72 13.43
C ARG A 34 3.78 -0.32 12.94
N TYR A 35 4.62 0.28 13.79
CA TYR A 35 6.01 0.59 13.46
C TYR A 35 6.83 -0.67 13.12
N GLN A 36 6.68 -1.74 13.90
CA GLN A 36 7.32 -3.03 13.62
C GLN A 36 6.84 -3.61 12.28
N HIS A 37 5.55 -3.57 12.00
CA HIS A 37 5.01 -4.04 10.73
C HIS A 37 5.50 -3.21 9.54
N ALA A 38 5.55 -1.88 9.69
CA ALA A 38 6.11 -0.97 8.70
C ALA A 38 7.59 -1.26 8.43
N TYR A 39 8.37 -1.57 9.47
CA TYR A 39 9.76 -1.97 9.28
C TYR A 39 9.90 -3.31 8.54
N GLY A 40 9.01 -4.28 8.80
CA GLY A 40 8.91 -5.50 7.99
C GLY A 40 8.68 -5.21 6.51
N SER A 41 7.78 -4.27 6.18
CA SER A 41 7.56 -3.81 4.82
C SER A 41 8.81 -3.16 4.21
N ILE A 42 9.60 -2.39 4.98
CA ILE A 42 10.87 -1.82 4.52
C ILE A 42 11.86 -2.93 4.14
N LEU A 43 11.96 -4.00 4.95
CA LEU A 43 12.84 -5.14 4.65
C LEU A 43 12.42 -5.85 3.36
N LEU A 44 11.11 -6.07 3.17
CA LEU A 44 10.56 -6.65 1.95
C LEU A 44 10.85 -5.79 0.70
N ILE A 45 10.66 -4.47 0.80
CA ILE A 45 10.96 -3.54 -0.30
C ILE A 45 12.46 -3.52 -0.60
N ALA A 46 13.31 -3.50 0.42
CA ALA A 46 14.76 -3.56 0.27
C ALA A 46 15.20 -4.88 -0.41
N ALA A 47 14.55 -6.00 -0.08
CA ALA A 47 14.81 -7.27 -0.75
C ALA A 47 14.33 -7.28 -2.21
N ALA A 48 13.13 -6.76 -2.48
CA ALA A 48 12.59 -6.64 -3.84
C ALA A 48 13.42 -5.71 -4.75
N THR A 49 14.13 -4.75 -4.16
CA THR A 49 15.08 -3.87 -4.87
C THR A 49 16.49 -4.47 -5.01
N GLY A 50 16.75 -5.65 -4.44
CA GLY A 50 18.06 -6.31 -4.44
C GLY A 50 19.08 -5.70 -3.47
N LEU A 51 18.66 -4.81 -2.57
CA LEU A 51 19.54 -4.22 -1.55
C LEU A 51 19.86 -5.20 -0.43
N ASN A 52 18.93 -6.11 -0.13
CA ASN A 52 19.11 -7.19 0.83
C ASN A 52 18.89 -8.55 0.16
N PRO A 53 19.65 -9.59 0.53
CA PRO A 53 19.56 -10.92 -0.08
C PRO A 53 18.44 -11.78 0.55
N TYR A 54 17.27 -11.20 0.78
CA TYR A 54 16.16 -11.89 1.46
C TYR A 54 15.17 -12.49 0.47
N GLU A 55 14.63 -13.66 0.81
CA GLU A 55 13.56 -14.33 0.06
C GLU A 55 12.19 -14.16 0.74
N ALA A 56 12.21 -14.04 2.07
CA ALA A 56 11.03 -13.83 2.89
C ALA A 56 11.40 -13.21 4.24
N ILE A 57 10.39 -12.71 4.93
CA ILE A 57 10.47 -12.41 6.37
C ILE A 57 9.47 -13.28 7.13
N TRP A 58 9.85 -13.66 8.33
CA TRP A 58 9.00 -14.36 9.28
C TRP A 58 8.65 -13.41 10.41
N CYS A 59 7.37 -13.34 10.75
CA CYS A 59 6.85 -12.38 11.73
C CYS A 59 6.47 -13.08 13.03
N GLU A 60 6.90 -12.51 14.16
CA GLU A 60 6.66 -13.09 15.49
C GLU A 60 7.08 -14.57 15.57
N HIS A 61 8.20 -14.89 14.92
CA HIS A 61 8.71 -16.26 14.80
C HIS A 61 10.13 -16.30 15.34
N HIS A 62 10.25 -16.73 16.59
CA HIS A 62 11.47 -16.68 17.42
C HIS A 62 11.96 -15.26 17.75
N GLU A 63 11.76 -14.29 16.85
CA GLU A 63 11.96 -12.85 17.08
C GLU A 63 10.86 -11.99 16.44
N ASP A 64 10.88 -10.68 16.71
CA ASP A 64 9.94 -9.68 16.19
C ASP A 64 9.84 -9.82 14.65
N LEU A 65 11.01 -9.87 13.98
CA LEU A 65 11.14 -10.20 12.56
C LEU A 65 12.38 -11.09 12.35
N LEU A 66 12.26 -12.11 11.50
CA LEU A 66 13.38 -12.97 11.11
C LEU A 66 13.44 -13.02 9.57
N ALA A 67 14.50 -12.47 8.98
CA ALA A 67 14.66 -12.39 7.53
C ALA A 67 15.38 -13.63 7.00
N GLU A 68 14.71 -14.38 6.13
CA GLU A 68 15.24 -15.57 5.45
C GLU A 68 16.07 -15.15 4.26
N ARG A 69 17.34 -15.57 4.24
CA ARG A 69 18.30 -15.22 3.19
C ARG A 69 18.34 -16.29 2.11
N SER A 70 18.79 -15.90 0.91
CA SER A 70 18.97 -16.83 -0.22
C SER A 70 20.07 -17.89 -0.01
N ASP A 71 20.95 -17.69 0.96
CA ASP A 71 21.98 -18.66 1.37
C ASP A 71 21.47 -19.69 2.40
N GLY A 72 20.19 -19.63 2.78
CA GLY A 72 19.57 -20.53 3.76
C GLY A 72 19.81 -20.16 5.23
N THR A 73 20.50 -19.04 5.49
CA THR A 73 20.67 -18.49 6.85
C THR A 73 19.63 -17.39 7.13
N TYR A 74 19.61 -16.89 8.37
CA TYR A 74 18.63 -15.90 8.82
C TYR A 74 19.28 -14.70 9.48
N ASP A 75 18.70 -13.52 9.26
CA ASP A 75 19.03 -12.30 9.99
C ASP A 75 17.91 -12.00 10.99
N ALA A 76 18.23 -11.95 12.28
CA ALA A 76 17.27 -11.78 13.38
C ALA A 76 17.13 -10.32 13.78
N TYR A 77 15.91 -9.79 13.81
CA TYR A 77 15.64 -8.38 14.08
C TYR A 77 14.81 -8.22 15.36
N GLN A 78 15.28 -7.35 16.24
CA GLN A 78 14.54 -6.81 17.38
C GLN A 78 14.19 -5.34 17.08
N VAL A 79 12.89 -5.03 17.02
CA VAL A 79 12.39 -3.69 16.73
C VAL A 79 12.06 -2.98 18.03
N LYS A 80 12.59 -1.78 18.21
CA LYS A 80 12.38 -0.97 19.42
C LYS A 80 11.87 0.41 19.03
N THR A 81 10.96 0.94 19.84
CA THR A 81 10.50 2.31 19.69
C THR A 81 10.82 3.12 20.94
N ARG A 82 11.08 4.40 20.75
CA ARG A 82 11.37 5.37 21.81
C ARG A 82 10.79 6.72 21.45
N ARG A 83 10.35 7.48 22.45
CA ARG A 83 10.01 8.89 22.23
C ARG A 83 11.29 9.71 22.05
N PRO A 84 11.35 10.65 21.10
CA PRO A 84 12.54 11.47 20.87
C PRO A 84 13.05 12.20 22.12
N GLU A 85 12.14 12.59 23.02
CA GLU A 85 12.44 13.33 24.25
C GLU A 85 13.35 12.58 25.24
N ILE A 86 13.35 11.24 25.18
CA ILE A 86 14.12 10.39 26.11
C ILE A 86 15.59 10.26 25.64
N GLY A 87 15.92 10.72 24.43
CA GLY A 87 17.27 10.68 23.87
C GLY A 87 17.71 9.31 23.34
N ASP A 88 19.02 9.11 23.25
CA ASP A 88 19.63 7.93 22.62
C ASP A 88 19.60 6.67 23.50
N TRP A 89 19.57 5.51 22.86
CA TRP A 89 19.69 4.22 23.55
C TRP A 89 21.09 3.98 24.12
N THR A 90 21.14 3.38 25.31
CA THR A 90 22.38 2.96 25.99
C THR A 90 22.38 1.48 26.34
N LEU A 91 23.56 0.88 26.54
CA LEU A 91 23.69 -0.54 26.90
C LEU A 91 23.16 -0.90 28.29
N THR A 92 22.94 0.10 29.14
CA THR A 92 22.41 -0.09 30.50
C THR A 92 20.89 -0.17 30.53
N GLU A 93 20.22 0.22 29.45
CA GLU A 93 18.76 0.25 29.42
C GLU A 93 18.18 -1.13 29.16
N GLU A 94 17.14 -1.46 29.93
CA GLU A 94 16.59 -2.81 29.94
C GLU A 94 16.04 -3.28 28.58
N PRO A 95 15.35 -2.45 27.76
CA PRO A 95 14.91 -2.90 26.45
C PRO A 95 16.05 -3.39 25.53
N ILE A 96 17.24 -2.78 25.64
CA ILE A 96 18.43 -3.20 24.89
C ILE A 96 19.03 -4.47 25.49
N ARG A 97 19.15 -4.54 26.82
CA ARG A 97 19.68 -5.73 27.51
C ARG A 97 18.81 -6.96 27.31
N HIS A 98 17.48 -6.81 27.35
CA HIS A 98 16.54 -7.87 27.03
C HIS A 98 16.69 -8.36 25.58
N SER A 99 16.88 -7.46 24.62
CA SER A 99 17.12 -7.83 23.21
C SER A 99 18.43 -8.60 23.06
N LEU A 100 19.51 -8.17 23.72
CA LEU A 100 20.79 -8.87 23.73
C LEU A 100 20.69 -10.27 24.33
N LYS A 101 19.96 -10.41 25.45
CA LYS A 101 19.72 -11.71 26.06
C LYS A 101 18.97 -12.65 25.11
N ARG A 102 17.93 -12.17 24.44
CA ARG A 102 17.21 -12.94 23.42
C ARG A 102 18.11 -13.41 22.27
N PHE A 103 19.03 -12.56 21.81
CA PHE A 103 20.00 -12.96 20.79
C PHE A 103 20.97 -14.05 21.28
N VAL A 104 21.37 -14.04 22.55
CA VAL A 104 22.14 -15.14 23.15
C VAL A 104 21.32 -16.43 23.17
N ASP A 105 20.06 -16.37 23.58
CA ASP A 105 19.16 -17.53 23.59
C ASP A 105 18.99 -18.10 22.16
N LEU A 106 18.77 -17.22 21.19
CA LEU A 106 18.62 -17.58 19.78
C LEU A 106 19.91 -18.18 19.19
N HIS A 107 21.07 -17.63 19.57
CA HIS A 107 22.36 -18.18 19.17
C HIS A 107 22.60 -19.58 19.74
N ASN A 108 22.28 -19.80 21.01
CA ASN A 108 22.40 -21.12 21.63
C ASN A 108 21.47 -22.14 20.98
N GLN A 109 20.28 -21.71 20.56
CA GLN A 109 19.29 -22.58 19.92
C GLN A 109 19.61 -22.90 18.46
N PHE A 110 20.07 -21.93 17.67
CA PHE A 110 20.18 -22.05 16.21
C PHE A 110 21.59 -21.85 15.65
N GLY A 111 22.55 -21.41 16.47
CA GLY A 111 23.97 -21.40 16.14
C GLY A 111 24.31 -20.57 14.90
N ALA A 112 24.89 -21.25 13.90
CA ALA A 112 25.31 -20.68 12.62
C ALA A 112 24.16 -20.44 11.64
N ASN A 113 22.95 -20.94 11.92
CA ASN A 113 21.78 -20.66 11.09
C ASN A 113 21.37 -19.18 11.19
N ILE A 114 21.77 -18.48 12.26
CA ILE A 114 21.63 -17.03 12.36
C ILE A 114 22.92 -16.36 11.89
N ASN A 115 22.84 -15.65 10.76
CA ASN A 115 23.96 -14.94 10.18
C ASN A 115 24.26 -13.65 10.96
N ARG A 116 23.23 -12.85 11.29
CA ARG A 116 23.42 -11.63 12.09
C ARG A 116 22.23 -11.30 13.00
N PHE A 117 22.50 -10.48 14.01
CA PHE A 117 21.50 -9.97 14.94
C PHE A 117 21.39 -8.46 14.81
N VAL A 118 20.18 -7.93 14.67
CA VAL A 118 19.97 -6.51 14.37
C VAL A 118 18.99 -5.91 15.37
N ILE A 119 19.41 -4.85 16.07
CA ILE A 119 18.47 -3.99 16.78
C ILE A 119 18.20 -2.78 15.90
N VAL A 120 16.92 -2.58 15.58
CA VAL A 120 16.45 -1.38 14.89
C VAL A 120 15.62 -0.53 15.82
N SER A 121 15.80 0.79 15.72
CA SER A 121 14.99 1.74 16.47
C SER A 121 14.78 3.06 15.75
N ASN A 122 13.66 3.73 16.00
CA ASN A 122 13.41 5.10 15.53
C ASN A 122 14.30 6.15 16.21
N ALA A 123 14.83 5.85 17.40
CA ALA A 123 15.83 6.65 18.10
C ALA A 123 17.25 6.14 17.84
N GLU A 124 18.22 7.04 17.94
CA GLU A 124 19.64 6.74 17.78
C GLU A 124 20.20 5.92 18.95
N PHE A 125 21.40 5.38 18.72
CA PHE A 125 22.18 4.69 19.73
C PHE A 125 23.38 5.56 20.12
N LEU A 126 23.59 5.74 21.43
CA LEU A 126 24.63 6.60 21.95
C LEU A 126 25.98 6.24 21.33
N THR A 127 26.67 7.23 20.78
CA THR A 127 27.99 7.06 20.16
C THR A 127 28.97 8.06 20.75
N VAL A 128 30.11 7.56 21.22
CA VAL A 128 31.14 8.38 21.87
C VAL A 128 32.49 8.10 21.22
N GLY A 129 33.25 9.14 20.89
CA GLY A 129 34.59 9.00 20.33
C GLY A 129 35.54 8.26 21.29
N LEU A 130 36.41 7.40 20.76
CA LEU A 130 37.36 6.61 21.56
C LEU A 130 38.40 7.45 22.33
N GLY A 131 38.60 8.71 21.95
CA GLY A 131 39.50 9.65 22.64
C GLY A 131 38.89 10.35 23.85
N VAL A 132 37.65 10.02 24.23
CA VAL A 132 36.97 10.60 25.39
C VAL A 132 37.49 9.96 26.67
N SER A 133 37.91 10.77 27.64
CA SER A 133 38.42 10.31 28.94
C SER A 133 37.34 9.78 29.89
N ASP A 134 36.07 10.05 29.61
CA ASP A 134 34.93 9.56 30.39
C ASP A 134 34.64 8.07 30.10
N ILE A 135 35.29 7.22 30.89
CA ILE A 135 35.16 5.77 30.82
C ILE A 135 33.69 5.33 31.01
N LYS A 136 32.89 6.05 31.81
CA LYS A 136 31.50 5.67 32.06
C LYS A 136 30.67 5.81 30.78
N LYS A 137 30.84 6.91 30.03
CA LYS A 137 30.18 7.11 28.73
C LYS A 137 30.65 6.13 27.66
N LEU A 138 31.93 5.75 27.67
CA LEU A 138 32.45 4.72 26.78
C LEU A 138 31.81 3.34 27.05
N LYS A 139 31.66 2.97 28.33
CA LYS A 139 31.05 1.70 28.76
C LYS A 139 29.57 1.59 28.43
N THR A 140 28.83 2.70 28.37
CA THR A 140 27.38 2.69 28.12
C THR A 140 26.99 2.90 26.66
N SER A 141 27.93 3.31 25.80
CA SER A 141 27.70 3.58 24.38
C SER A 141 27.63 2.29 23.55
N PRO A 142 26.47 1.91 22.99
CA PRO A 142 26.33 0.66 22.24
C PRO A 142 27.20 0.63 20.98
N ARG A 143 27.22 1.71 20.19
CA ARG A 143 28.00 1.76 18.94
C ARG A 143 29.49 1.67 19.20
N THR A 144 29.99 2.40 20.20
CA THR A 144 31.42 2.39 20.54
C THR A 144 31.82 1.04 21.08
N PHE A 145 31.01 0.44 21.93
CA PHE A 145 31.24 -0.90 22.47
C PHE A 145 31.36 -1.96 21.36
N LEU A 146 30.38 -2.02 20.44
CA LEU A 146 30.42 -2.96 19.31
C LEU A 146 31.63 -2.72 18.40
N LYS A 147 31.96 -1.46 18.11
CA LYS A 147 33.14 -1.11 17.30
C LYS A 147 34.44 -1.63 17.91
N VAL A 148 34.57 -1.57 19.24
CA VAL A 148 35.73 -2.09 19.97
C VAL A 148 35.77 -3.62 19.90
N ILE A 149 34.65 -4.28 20.18
CA ILE A 149 34.53 -5.74 20.17
C ILE A 149 34.86 -6.35 18.79
N VAL A 150 34.44 -5.70 17.70
CA VAL A 150 34.75 -6.16 16.34
C VAL A 150 36.26 -6.27 16.07
N GLY A 151 37.07 -5.43 16.73
CA GLY A 151 38.53 -5.39 16.58
C GLY A 151 39.30 -6.53 17.25
N TYR A 152 38.66 -7.32 18.10
CA TYR A 152 39.29 -8.45 18.80
C TYR A 152 38.87 -9.80 18.22
N ASN A 153 39.69 -10.85 18.41
CA ASN A 153 39.39 -12.19 17.86
C ASN A 153 38.65 -13.10 18.84
N ASN A 154 38.90 -12.94 20.14
CA ASN A 154 38.28 -13.71 21.23
C ASN A 154 37.98 -12.80 22.43
N ALA A 155 37.15 -13.26 23.36
CA ALA A 155 36.76 -12.45 24.51
C ALA A 155 37.94 -12.17 25.46
N GLY A 156 38.91 -13.09 25.56
CA GLY A 156 40.10 -12.95 26.41
C GLY A 156 41.05 -11.81 26.01
N GLU A 157 41.05 -11.39 24.74
CA GLU A 157 41.84 -10.25 24.24
C GLU A 157 41.21 -8.90 24.58
N VAL A 158 39.92 -8.87 24.96
CA VAL A 158 39.23 -7.63 25.30
C VAL A 158 39.83 -7.09 26.59
N GLY A 159 40.48 -5.92 26.51
CA GLY A 159 41.19 -5.32 27.63
C GLY A 159 40.34 -4.37 28.50
N GLY A 160 40.73 -4.28 29.78
CA GLY A 160 40.36 -3.20 30.70
C GLY A 160 38.85 -3.03 30.90
N ALA A 161 38.38 -1.79 30.76
CA ALA A 161 37.00 -1.37 31.03
C ALA A 161 35.92 -2.13 30.22
N PHE A 162 36.24 -2.59 29.01
CA PHE A 162 35.30 -3.29 28.15
C PHE A 162 35.14 -4.76 28.53
N ALA A 163 36.20 -5.38 29.05
CA ALA A 163 36.19 -6.75 29.56
C ALA A 163 35.25 -6.88 30.78
N GLU A 164 35.28 -5.88 31.67
CA GLU A 164 34.39 -5.81 32.84
C GLU A 164 32.92 -5.74 32.43
N VAL A 165 32.59 -4.92 31.42
CA VAL A 165 31.21 -4.78 30.92
C VAL A 165 30.76 -6.08 30.26
N LEU A 166 31.62 -6.71 29.46
CA LEU A 166 31.31 -8.00 28.81
C LEU A 166 31.06 -9.10 29.85
N THR A 167 31.93 -9.22 30.84
CA THR A 167 31.81 -10.23 31.92
C THR A 167 30.55 -9.99 32.75
N ALA A 168 30.26 -8.73 33.10
CA ALA A 168 29.05 -8.39 33.85
C ALA A 168 27.78 -8.69 33.04
N MET A 169 27.75 -8.35 31.75
CA MET A 169 26.61 -8.67 30.89
C MET A 169 26.41 -10.19 30.73
N ALA A 170 27.49 -10.95 30.54
CA ALA A 170 27.41 -12.41 30.43
C ALA A 170 26.85 -13.05 31.72
N ALA A 171 27.32 -12.57 32.89
CA ALA A 171 26.79 -13.00 34.18
C ALA A 171 25.29 -12.67 34.33
N ASP A 172 24.88 -11.45 33.98
CA ASP A 172 23.48 -11.02 34.05
C ASP A 172 22.57 -11.80 33.09
N PHE A 173 23.10 -12.21 31.93
CA PHE A 173 22.36 -13.02 30.95
C PHE A 173 22.39 -14.52 31.30
N GLY A 174 23.28 -14.94 32.20
CA GLY A 174 23.47 -16.35 32.56
C GLY A 174 24.14 -17.17 31.46
N CYS A 175 25.04 -16.56 30.68
CA CYS A 175 25.72 -17.21 29.56
C CYS A 175 27.24 -17.14 29.66
N ASP A 176 27.90 -17.92 28.81
CA ASP A 176 29.35 -17.88 28.67
C ASP A 176 29.81 -16.59 27.95
N VAL A 177 30.96 -16.05 28.37
CA VAL A 177 31.50 -14.80 27.87
C VAL A 177 31.85 -14.88 26.38
N GLU A 178 32.35 -16.04 25.91
CA GLU A 178 32.66 -16.24 24.48
C GLU A 178 31.38 -16.34 23.65
N VAL A 179 30.31 -16.91 24.19
CA VAL A 179 28.99 -16.95 23.53
C VAL A 179 28.46 -15.52 23.33
N LEU A 180 28.48 -14.69 24.38
CA LEU A 180 28.07 -13.29 24.28
C LEU A 180 28.96 -12.52 23.28
N PHE A 181 30.27 -12.73 23.33
CA PHE A 181 31.22 -12.12 22.40
C PHE A 181 30.89 -12.49 20.93
N ALA A 182 30.62 -13.77 20.64
CA ALA A 182 30.25 -14.24 19.31
C ALA A 182 28.92 -13.67 18.79
N VAL A 183 27.96 -13.40 19.68
CA VAL A 183 26.71 -12.68 19.35
C VAL A 183 27.01 -11.23 19.01
N LEU A 184 27.76 -10.53 19.87
CA LEU A 184 28.10 -9.12 19.69
C LEU A 184 28.92 -8.87 18.41
N LYS A 185 29.80 -9.79 18.01
CA LYS A 185 30.54 -9.68 16.73
C LYS A 185 29.62 -9.70 15.50
N ARG A 186 28.46 -10.33 15.60
CA ARG A 186 27.45 -10.44 14.53
C ARG A 186 26.30 -9.45 14.72
N MET A 187 26.43 -8.50 15.65
CA MET A 187 25.37 -7.56 15.98
C MET A 187 25.48 -6.26 15.18
N GLU A 188 24.35 -5.77 14.69
CA GLU A 188 24.23 -4.47 14.04
C GLU A 188 23.19 -3.58 14.74
N LEU A 189 23.45 -2.27 14.71
CA LEU A 189 22.56 -1.24 15.25
C LEU A 189 22.10 -0.31 14.13
N VAL A 190 20.81 -0.33 13.84
CA VAL A 190 20.22 0.37 12.71
C VAL A 190 19.26 1.45 13.19
N LYS A 191 19.43 2.68 12.68
CA LYS A 191 18.43 3.72 12.83
C LYS A 191 17.32 3.48 11.80
N GLY A 192 16.12 3.19 12.28
CA GLY A 192 14.92 3.08 11.47
C GLY A 192 14.29 4.44 11.15
N PRO A 193 13.13 4.43 10.45
CA PRO A 193 12.37 5.64 10.17
C PRO A 193 11.88 6.30 11.46
N ASN A 194 11.50 7.57 11.37
CA ASN A 194 10.93 8.30 12.50
C ASN A 194 9.57 7.69 12.90
N ARG A 195 9.32 7.54 14.20
CA ARG A 195 8.05 7.01 14.75
C ARG A 195 6.83 7.85 14.35
N ASP A 196 7.00 9.13 14.04
CA ASP A 196 5.89 9.99 13.64
C ASP A 196 5.56 9.96 12.16
N HIS A 197 6.51 9.54 11.32
CA HIS A 197 6.40 9.66 9.87
C HIS A 197 6.76 8.37 9.12
N PHE A 198 6.90 7.23 9.81
CA PHE A 198 7.27 5.97 9.18
C PHE A 198 6.32 5.57 8.04
N ASP A 199 5.01 5.84 8.16
CA ASP A 199 4.04 5.56 7.10
C ASP A 199 4.36 6.37 5.83
N SER A 200 4.72 7.66 5.98
CA SER A 200 5.14 8.50 4.87
C SER A 200 6.50 8.09 4.31
N GLU A 201 7.44 7.66 5.16
CA GLU A 201 8.74 7.17 4.70
C GLU A 201 8.61 5.88 3.88
N VAL A 202 7.77 4.93 4.32
CA VAL A 202 7.49 3.72 3.52
C VAL A 202 6.91 4.09 2.17
N ALA A 203 5.87 4.94 2.15
CA ALA A 203 5.15 5.30 0.92
C ALA A 203 5.98 6.14 -0.06
N HIS A 204 6.78 7.08 0.42
CA HIS A 204 7.37 8.13 -0.42
C HIS A 204 8.90 8.11 -0.48
N ILE A 205 9.56 7.27 0.32
CA ILE A 205 11.03 7.08 0.27
C ILE A 205 11.37 5.65 -0.16
N HIS A 206 10.72 4.64 0.43
CA HIS A 206 11.05 3.24 0.16
C HIS A 206 10.37 2.70 -1.09
N LEU A 207 9.04 2.83 -1.21
CA LEU A 207 8.31 2.33 -2.38
C LEU A 207 8.81 2.91 -3.71
N PRO A 208 9.10 4.23 -3.86
CA PRO A 208 9.57 4.78 -5.14
C PRO A 208 10.93 4.26 -5.62
N LYS A 209 11.66 3.50 -4.78
CA LYS A 209 12.88 2.78 -5.20
C LYS A 209 12.57 1.57 -6.09
N LEU A 210 11.35 1.04 -6.03
CA LEU A 210 10.86 0.04 -6.98
C LEU A 210 10.55 0.71 -8.31
N LYS A 211 10.97 0.08 -9.41
CA LYS A 211 10.81 0.63 -10.77
C LYS A 211 9.34 0.95 -11.08
N ASP A 212 8.43 0.04 -10.71
CA ASP A 212 7.00 0.15 -11.00
C ASP A 212 6.29 1.19 -10.12
N CYS A 213 6.88 1.59 -9.00
CA CYS A 213 6.32 2.57 -8.07
C CYS A 213 6.85 4.00 -8.30
N LYS A 214 7.91 4.17 -9.09
CA LYS A 214 8.61 5.46 -9.25
C LYS A 214 7.71 6.60 -9.74
N LEU A 215 6.72 6.27 -10.57
CA LEU A 215 5.79 7.22 -11.18
C LEU A 215 4.37 7.12 -10.62
N MET A 216 4.15 6.30 -9.58
CA MET A 216 2.84 6.16 -8.97
C MET A 216 2.43 7.46 -8.25
N PRO A 217 1.16 7.88 -8.36
CA PRO A 217 0.60 8.94 -7.54
C PRO A 217 0.69 8.61 -6.04
N ALA A 218 0.70 9.65 -5.19
CA ALA A 218 0.79 9.49 -3.74
C ALA A 218 -0.32 8.60 -3.15
N ALA A 219 -1.54 8.67 -3.70
CA ALA A 219 -2.66 7.83 -3.26
C ALA A 219 -2.42 6.33 -3.53
N GLU A 220 -1.85 5.98 -4.70
CA GLU A 220 -1.51 4.60 -5.04
C GLU A 220 -0.35 4.10 -4.18
N LEU A 221 0.67 4.93 -3.95
CA LEU A 221 1.77 4.59 -3.03
C LEU A 221 1.29 4.33 -1.60
N ASN A 222 0.33 5.14 -1.11
CA ASN A 222 -0.30 4.92 0.19
C ASN A 222 -1.08 3.60 0.23
N ALA A 223 -1.81 3.27 -0.83
CA ALA A 223 -2.53 2.00 -0.93
C ALA A 223 -1.58 0.79 -0.93
N VAL A 224 -0.48 0.84 -1.70
CA VAL A 224 0.55 -0.22 -1.68
C VAL A 224 1.16 -0.34 -0.29
N ARG A 225 1.49 0.77 0.38
CA ARG A 225 2.01 0.78 1.74
C ARG A 225 1.04 0.06 2.69
N ASP A 226 -0.22 0.48 2.70
CA ASP A 226 -1.21 -0.03 3.65
C ASP A 226 -1.43 -1.53 3.44
N GLU A 227 -1.50 -1.99 2.19
CA GLU A 227 -1.60 -3.42 1.89
C GLU A 227 -0.35 -4.19 2.36
N LEU A 228 0.86 -3.68 2.11
CA LEU A 228 2.09 -4.34 2.59
C LEU A 228 2.16 -4.43 4.11
N ILE A 229 1.87 -3.33 4.81
CA ILE A 229 1.81 -3.31 6.28
C ILE A 229 0.75 -4.30 6.76
N GLN A 230 -0.40 -4.38 6.10
CA GLN A 230 -1.47 -5.31 6.44
C GLN A 230 -1.04 -6.77 6.27
N LYS A 231 -0.26 -7.11 5.22
CA LYS A 231 0.30 -8.46 5.05
C LYS A 231 1.26 -8.83 6.19
N VAL A 232 2.13 -7.90 6.60
CA VAL A 232 3.05 -8.12 7.73
C VAL A 232 2.29 -8.24 9.05
N TYR A 233 1.26 -7.41 9.26
CA TYR A 233 0.35 -7.50 10.40
C TYR A 233 -0.36 -8.86 10.45
N GLY A 234 -0.91 -9.33 9.31
CA GLY A 234 -1.57 -10.63 9.21
C GLY A 234 -0.64 -11.76 9.62
N ALA A 235 0.61 -11.74 9.14
CA ALA A 235 1.61 -12.73 9.54
C ALA A 235 1.99 -12.64 11.03
N SER A 236 2.11 -11.43 11.57
CA SER A 236 2.43 -11.18 12.99
C SER A 236 1.31 -11.65 13.92
N SER A 237 0.05 -11.45 13.52
CA SER A 237 -1.16 -11.82 14.28
C SER A 237 -1.62 -13.27 14.09
N LEU A 238 -0.90 -14.06 13.30
CA LEU A 238 -1.26 -15.44 12.94
C LEU A 238 -2.62 -15.53 12.22
N LEU A 239 -2.88 -14.60 11.29
CA LEU A 239 -4.02 -14.69 10.38
C LEU A 239 -3.81 -15.84 9.40
N ILE A 240 -4.61 -16.90 9.53
CA ILE A 240 -4.55 -18.07 8.65
C ILE A 240 -5.78 -18.08 7.75
N GLU A 241 -5.56 -17.79 6.47
CA GLU A 241 -6.58 -17.86 5.43
C GLU A 241 -6.67 -19.25 4.78
N ASP A 242 -5.71 -20.12 5.06
CA ASP A 242 -5.63 -21.46 4.51
C ASP A 242 -6.71 -22.38 5.12
N PRO A 243 -7.67 -22.89 4.33
CA PRO A 243 -8.72 -23.77 4.83
C PRO A 243 -8.20 -25.05 5.48
N ARG A 244 -6.98 -25.48 5.14
CA ARG A 244 -6.33 -26.68 5.71
C ARG A 244 -6.07 -26.54 7.22
N GLN A 245 -6.17 -25.35 7.81
CA GLN A 245 -6.06 -25.17 9.25
C GLN A 245 -7.08 -25.99 10.06
N HIS A 246 -8.23 -26.32 9.46
CA HIS A 246 -9.29 -27.11 10.08
C HIS A 246 -9.12 -28.63 9.86
N LEU A 247 -8.10 -29.04 9.09
CA LEU A 247 -7.83 -30.45 8.81
C LEU A 247 -6.78 -31.01 9.78
N PRO A 248 -6.86 -32.30 10.14
CA PRO A 248 -5.79 -32.96 10.90
C PRO A 248 -4.45 -32.82 10.18
N HIS A 249 -3.40 -32.43 10.90
CA HIS A 249 -2.08 -32.28 10.31
C HIS A 249 -1.56 -33.65 9.83
N VAL A 250 -1.29 -33.76 8.53
CA VAL A 250 -0.71 -34.96 7.93
C VAL A 250 0.81 -34.80 7.87
N ALA A 251 1.55 -35.80 8.36
CA ALA A 251 3.01 -35.82 8.31
C ALA A 251 3.53 -35.61 6.87
N GLY A 252 4.46 -34.67 6.70
CA GLY A 252 5.02 -34.29 5.39
C GLY A 252 4.29 -33.14 4.69
N GLN A 253 3.15 -32.68 5.20
CA GLN A 253 2.53 -31.44 4.71
C GLN A 253 3.07 -30.22 5.46
N ALA A 254 3.24 -29.11 4.75
CA ALA A 254 3.62 -27.85 5.37
C ALA A 254 2.54 -27.38 6.34
N ASN A 255 2.95 -26.99 7.55
CA ASN A 255 2.05 -26.55 8.61
C ASN A 255 1.47 -25.16 8.27
N PRO A 256 0.14 -25.00 8.07
CA PRO A 256 -0.48 -23.72 7.72
C PRO A 256 -0.23 -22.63 8.76
N ARG A 257 -0.14 -22.98 10.05
CA ARG A 257 0.17 -22.01 11.13
C ARG A 257 1.59 -21.46 11.00
N LEU A 258 2.53 -22.31 10.58
CA LEU A 258 3.92 -21.89 10.37
C LEU A 258 4.01 -21.02 9.11
N LEU A 259 3.38 -21.46 8.01
CA LEU A 259 3.37 -20.72 6.75
C LEU A 259 2.70 -19.34 6.87
N ALA A 260 1.64 -19.22 7.68
CA ALA A 260 0.98 -17.93 7.90
C ALA A 260 1.89 -16.87 8.51
N LYS A 261 2.97 -17.27 9.20
CA LYS A 261 3.97 -16.33 9.74
C LYS A 261 4.97 -15.83 8.70
N ARG A 262 5.02 -16.43 7.51
CA ARG A 262 6.02 -16.14 6.47
C ARG A 262 5.44 -15.24 5.38
N VAL A 263 6.08 -14.10 5.14
CA VAL A 263 5.74 -13.17 4.05
C VAL A 263 6.87 -13.21 3.02
N SER A 264 6.59 -13.71 1.82
CA SER A 264 7.57 -13.76 0.72
C SER A 264 7.78 -12.38 0.10
N VAL A 265 8.98 -12.10 -0.41
CA VAL A 265 9.28 -10.90 -1.20
C VAL A 265 8.40 -10.76 -2.44
N SER A 266 7.92 -11.88 -3.00
CA SER A 266 6.97 -11.87 -4.14
C SER A 266 5.66 -11.14 -3.85
N VAL A 267 5.27 -11.01 -2.57
CA VAL A 267 4.11 -10.23 -2.13
C VAL A 267 4.24 -8.76 -2.53
N VAL A 268 5.46 -8.21 -2.58
CA VAL A 268 5.69 -6.82 -3.02
C VAL A 268 5.19 -6.61 -4.44
N ALA A 269 5.56 -7.50 -5.36
CA ALA A 269 5.11 -7.42 -6.75
C ALA A 269 3.58 -7.59 -6.87
N ALA A 270 2.98 -8.45 -6.04
CA ALA A 270 1.52 -8.64 -6.02
C ALA A 270 0.79 -7.37 -5.54
N CYS A 271 1.21 -6.75 -4.44
CA CYS A 271 0.61 -5.51 -3.94
C CYS A 271 0.78 -4.37 -4.95
N VAL A 272 1.97 -4.23 -5.53
CA VAL A 272 2.26 -3.22 -6.56
C VAL A 272 1.41 -3.46 -7.80
N GLY A 273 1.29 -4.70 -8.30
CA GLY A 273 0.44 -5.01 -9.45
C GLY A 273 -1.06 -4.74 -9.20
N GLN A 274 -1.53 -4.93 -7.96
CA GLN A 274 -2.88 -4.58 -7.56
C GLN A 274 -3.10 -3.07 -7.49
N SER A 275 -2.11 -2.25 -7.17
CA SER A 275 -2.26 -0.79 -7.15
C SER A 275 -1.86 -0.09 -8.44
N SER A 276 -0.96 -0.69 -9.24
CA SER A 276 -0.45 -0.15 -10.50
C SER A 276 -1.53 -0.17 -11.56
N GLY A 277 -2.32 0.90 -11.56
CA GLY A 277 -3.27 1.21 -12.60
C GLY A 277 -3.01 2.63 -13.04
N MET A 278 -1.79 2.94 -13.53
CA MET A 278 -1.60 4.13 -14.36
C MET A 278 -2.46 3.97 -15.61
N VAL A 279 -3.71 4.39 -15.49
CA VAL A 279 -4.65 4.40 -16.60
C VAL A 279 -4.77 5.82 -17.09
N PHE A 280 -4.73 5.99 -18.41
CA PHE A 280 -4.99 7.27 -19.03
C PHE A 280 -6.31 7.85 -18.52
N ARG A 281 -6.25 9.06 -17.95
CA ARG A 281 -7.42 9.80 -17.46
C ARG A 281 -7.65 11.04 -18.31
N TYR A 282 -8.91 11.28 -18.72
CA TYR A 282 -9.30 12.50 -19.40
C TYR A 282 -9.37 13.65 -18.37
N GLN A 283 -8.44 14.60 -18.44
CA GLN A 283 -8.33 15.71 -17.47
C GLN A 283 -8.89 17.05 -18.00
N THR A 284 -8.92 17.24 -19.32
CA THR A 284 -9.34 18.50 -19.97
C THR A 284 -10.69 18.36 -20.66
N GLY A 285 -11.50 19.42 -20.59
CA GLY A 285 -12.87 19.47 -21.14
C GLY A 285 -13.95 19.43 -20.06
N ASP A 286 -15.08 20.07 -20.33
CA ASP A 286 -16.29 19.97 -19.50
C ASP A 286 -17.04 18.67 -19.84
N VAL A 287 -17.68 18.08 -18.84
CA VAL A 287 -18.60 16.95 -19.06
C VAL A 287 -19.72 17.43 -19.96
N THR A 288 -19.93 16.77 -21.11
CA THR A 288 -21.03 17.12 -22.02
C THR A 288 -22.30 16.32 -21.70
N LEU A 289 -22.15 15.16 -21.05
CA LEU A 289 -23.25 14.30 -20.64
C LEU A 289 -24.15 14.94 -19.57
N ALA A 290 -25.28 15.50 -20.01
CA ALA A 290 -26.41 15.82 -19.15
C ALA A 290 -27.17 14.54 -18.73
N ILE A 291 -27.24 14.27 -17.42
CA ILE A 291 -27.96 13.13 -16.85
C ILE A 291 -29.33 13.59 -16.32
N GLY A 292 -30.39 12.84 -16.60
CA GLY A 292 -31.77 13.13 -16.17
C GLY A 292 -32.67 13.65 -17.29
N GLU A 293 -32.14 13.84 -18.50
CA GLU A 293 -32.87 14.38 -19.65
C GLU A 293 -33.22 13.33 -20.72
N SER A 294 -32.76 12.08 -20.59
CA SER A 294 -32.82 11.06 -21.66
C SER A 294 -34.25 10.69 -22.08
N GLY A 295 -35.24 10.93 -21.21
CA GLY A 295 -36.66 10.78 -21.55
C GLY A 295 -37.18 11.76 -22.62
N THR A 296 -36.53 12.92 -22.77
CA THR A 296 -36.97 13.98 -23.71
C THR A 296 -36.29 13.91 -25.08
N GLN A 297 -35.14 13.22 -25.16
CA GLN A 297 -34.29 13.20 -26.36
C GLN A 297 -34.29 11.84 -27.09
N ARG A 298 -35.09 10.86 -26.65
CA ARG A 298 -35.21 9.53 -27.30
C ARG A 298 -35.50 9.59 -28.79
N ASP A 299 -36.28 10.58 -29.22
CA ASP A 299 -36.58 10.75 -30.65
C ASP A 299 -35.33 11.02 -31.50
N ILE A 300 -34.28 11.61 -30.91
CA ILE A 300 -32.99 11.82 -31.56
C ILE A 300 -32.26 10.47 -31.74
N LEU A 301 -32.22 9.64 -30.70
CA LEU A 301 -31.64 8.29 -30.77
C LEU A 301 -32.32 7.48 -31.87
N ARG A 302 -33.66 7.45 -31.87
CA ARG A 302 -34.48 6.76 -32.88
C ARG A 302 -34.17 7.22 -34.29
N LYS A 303 -34.22 8.54 -34.55
CA LYS A 303 -33.94 9.12 -35.87
C LYS A 303 -32.57 8.71 -36.39
N LYS A 304 -31.54 8.77 -35.54
CA LYS A 304 -30.17 8.42 -35.92
C LYS A 304 -29.97 6.93 -36.15
N PHE A 305 -30.60 6.08 -35.35
CA PHE A 305 -30.54 4.63 -35.54
C PHE A 305 -31.26 4.22 -36.83
N VAL A 306 -32.42 4.80 -37.12
CA VAL A 306 -33.15 4.56 -38.37
C VAL A 306 -32.29 4.98 -39.57
N GLN A 307 -31.73 6.20 -39.55
CA GLN A 307 -30.86 6.68 -40.63
C GLN A 307 -29.57 5.85 -40.76
N GLY A 308 -29.06 5.32 -39.65
CA GLY A 308 -27.91 4.43 -39.62
C GLY A 308 -28.19 3.01 -40.10
N GLY A 309 -29.45 2.63 -40.36
CA GLY A 309 -29.83 1.26 -40.73
C GLY A 309 -29.79 0.28 -39.54
N LEU A 310 -30.08 0.75 -38.32
CA LEU A 310 -29.98 0.03 -37.05
C LEU A 310 -31.33 -0.23 -36.37
N VAL A 311 -32.41 -0.33 -37.15
CA VAL A 311 -33.79 -0.43 -36.62
C VAL A 311 -33.97 -1.63 -35.68
N ASP A 312 -33.35 -2.77 -36.01
CA ASP A 312 -33.48 -4.00 -35.22
C ASP A 312 -32.78 -3.91 -33.86
N GLN A 313 -31.74 -3.09 -33.73
CA GLN A 313 -30.96 -2.92 -32.50
C GLN A 313 -31.49 -1.79 -31.61
N LEU A 314 -32.43 -0.99 -32.11
CA LEU A 314 -32.99 0.16 -31.40
C LEU A 314 -33.61 -0.20 -30.04
N PRO A 315 -34.44 -1.26 -29.88
CA PRO A 315 -35.04 -1.58 -28.57
C PRO A 315 -34.00 -1.94 -27.51
N LEU A 316 -32.92 -2.63 -27.92
CA LEU A 316 -31.83 -2.98 -27.02
C LEU A 316 -31.07 -1.73 -26.58
N MET A 317 -30.77 -0.83 -27.52
CA MET A 317 -30.04 0.40 -27.22
C MET A 317 -30.86 1.30 -26.28
N GLU A 318 -32.14 1.53 -26.57
CA GLU A 318 -33.03 2.33 -25.72
C GLU A 318 -33.05 1.82 -24.27
N ARG A 319 -33.17 0.50 -24.09
CA ARG A 319 -33.17 -0.08 -22.74
C ARG A 319 -31.85 0.16 -22.02
N ARG A 320 -30.72 -0.08 -22.69
CA ARG A 320 -29.38 0.13 -22.09
C ARG A 320 -29.14 1.60 -21.74
N THR A 321 -29.56 2.53 -22.59
CA THR A 321 -29.47 3.97 -22.31
C THR A 321 -30.17 4.33 -21.00
N LEU A 322 -31.39 3.83 -20.79
CA LEU A 322 -32.19 4.13 -19.59
C LEU A 322 -31.63 3.50 -18.33
N ASP A 323 -31.26 2.22 -18.41
CA ASP A 323 -30.70 1.49 -17.27
C ASP A 323 -29.36 2.14 -16.84
N THR A 324 -28.56 2.58 -17.81
CA THR A 324 -27.34 3.36 -17.57
C THR A 324 -27.63 4.72 -16.95
N GLU A 325 -28.60 5.50 -17.46
CA GLU A 325 -28.92 6.81 -16.90
C GLU A 325 -29.35 6.70 -15.42
N ALA A 326 -30.23 5.74 -15.11
CA ALA A 326 -30.66 5.48 -13.75
C ALA A 326 -29.48 5.12 -12.83
N ARG A 327 -28.54 4.31 -13.33
CA ARG A 327 -27.32 3.95 -12.61
C ARG A 327 -26.42 5.17 -12.37
N LEU A 328 -26.20 6.00 -13.39
CA LEU A 328 -25.38 7.21 -13.27
C LEU A 328 -26.00 8.19 -12.28
N MET A 329 -27.33 8.34 -12.25
CA MET A 329 -28.03 9.14 -11.24
C MET A 329 -27.80 8.60 -9.82
N ALA A 330 -27.88 7.28 -9.63
CA ALA A 330 -27.62 6.67 -8.33
C ALA A 330 -26.17 6.90 -7.86
N LEU A 331 -25.20 6.81 -8.78
CA LEU A 331 -23.79 7.08 -8.49
C LEU A 331 -23.52 8.55 -8.18
N ALA A 332 -24.16 9.47 -8.91
CA ALA A 332 -24.09 10.91 -8.64
C ALA A 332 -24.58 11.25 -7.23
N HIS A 333 -25.65 10.59 -6.78
CA HIS A 333 -26.19 10.78 -5.43
C HIS A 333 -25.28 10.17 -4.34
N ALA A 334 -24.62 9.06 -4.64
CA ALA A 334 -23.77 8.36 -3.68
C ALA A 334 -22.40 9.04 -3.45
N GLY A 335 -21.87 9.74 -4.45
CA GLY A 335 -20.52 10.31 -4.40
C GLY A 335 -20.36 11.62 -5.18
N PRO A 336 -21.02 12.72 -4.75
CA PRO A 336 -21.11 13.96 -5.52
C PRO A 336 -19.74 14.59 -5.82
N ASP A 337 -18.82 14.59 -4.85
CA ASP A 337 -17.51 15.26 -4.99
C ASP A 337 -16.59 14.61 -6.02
N THR A 338 -16.81 13.32 -6.32
CA THR A 338 -15.98 12.53 -7.24
C THR A 338 -16.67 12.24 -8.57
N PHE A 339 -17.97 12.51 -8.67
CA PHE A 339 -18.80 12.07 -9.77
C PHE A 339 -18.42 12.73 -11.10
N ASP A 340 -18.11 14.03 -11.10
CA ASP A 340 -17.73 14.74 -12.33
C ASP A 340 -16.47 14.14 -12.98
N GLY A 341 -15.48 13.77 -12.18
CA GLY A 341 -14.26 13.12 -12.66
C GLY A 341 -14.53 11.73 -13.22
N PHE A 342 -15.39 10.96 -12.54
CA PHE A 342 -15.83 9.65 -12.97
C PHE A 342 -16.60 9.71 -14.31
N LEU A 343 -17.61 10.59 -14.40
CA LEU A 343 -18.43 10.75 -15.60
C LEU A 343 -17.59 11.24 -16.79
N LYS A 344 -16.69 12.20 -16.56
CA LYS A 344 -15.74 12.68 -17.57
C LYS A 344 -14.87 11.56 -18.13
N GLN A 345 -14.39 10.67 -17.27
CA GLN A 345 -13.61 9.53 -17.71
C GLN A 345 -14.43 8.61 -18.62
N LEU A 346 -15.62 8.21 -18.17
CA LEU A 346 -16.48 7.30 -18.93
C LEU A 346 -16.89 7.90 -20.27
N GLU A 347 -17.29 9.17 -20.26
CA GLU A 347 -17.63 9.95 -21.45
C GLU A 347 -16.49 9.94 -22.45
N GLY A 348 -15.28 10.34 -22.03
CA GLY A 348 -14.11 10.45 -22.88
C GLY A 348 -13.72 9.10 -23.51
N VAL A 349 -13.76 8.02 -22.73
CA VAL A 349 -13.45 6.68 -23.23
C VAL A 349 -14.47 6.24 -24.28
N VAL A 350 -15.76 6.32 -23.98
CA VAL A 350 -16.81 5.83 -24.89
C VAL A 350 -16.87 6.69 -26.15
N GLN A 351 -16.73 8.01 -26.02
CA GLN A 351 -16.71 8.92 -27.16
C GLN A 351 -15.51 8.65 -28.08
N ALA A 352 -14.32 8.41 -27.53
CA ALA A 352 -13.14 8.09 -28.32
C ALA A 352 -13.34 6.80 -29.14
N GLU A 353 -13.82 5.73 -28.51
CA GLU A 353 -14.07 4.46 -29.22
C GLU A 353 -15.17 4.60 -30.28
N CYS A 354 -16.23 5.37 -30.00
CA CYS A 354 -17.27 5.64 -30.99
C CYS A 354 -16.72 6.43 -32.19
N THR A 355 -15.87 7.43 -31.93
CA THR A 355 -15.27 8.27 -32.98
C THR A 355 -14.33 7.47 -33.87
N GLU A 356 -13.49 6.63 -33.28
CA GLU A 356 -12.60 5.73 -34.04
C GLU A 356 -13.40 4.70 -34.84
N ALA A 357 -14.42 4.08 -34.24
CA ALA A 357 -15.29 3.13 -34.92
C ALA A 357 -16.03 3.78 -36.09
N GLN A 358 -16.49 5.03 -35.92
CA GLN A 358 -17.13 5.79 -36.98
C GLN A 358 -16.18 6.04 -38.15
N LEU A 359 -14.95 6.49 -37.88
CA LEU A 359 -13.94 6.74 -38.90
C LEU A 359 -13.64 5.48 -39.72
N VAL A 360 -13.43 4.35 -39.04
CA VAL A 360 -13.16 3.06 -39.70
C VAL A 360 -14.35 2.61 -40.56
N ALA A 361 -15.57 2.72 -40.04
CA ALA A 361 -16.77 2.32 -40.75
C ALA A 361 -17.07 3.21 -41.97
N GLN A 362 -16.82 4.53 -41.86
CA GLN A 362 -16.95 5.48 -42.96
C GLN A 362 -15.96 5.19 -44.09
N ILE A 363 -14.71 4.88 -43.77
CA ILE A 363 -13.67 4.56 -44.78
C ILE A 363 -13.97 3.21 -45.45
N SER A 364 -14.48 2.24 -44.70
CA SER A 364 -14.70 0.87 -45.18
C SER A 364 -16.01 0.66 -45.94
N ARG A 365 -16.80 1.71 -46.18
CA ARG A 365 -18.11 1.58 -46.82
C ARG A 365 -18.00 1.23 -48.30
N VAL A 366 -18.88 0.34 -48.77
CA VAL A 366 -18.91 -0.16 -50.16
C VAL A 366 -19.21 0.95 -51.18
N SER A 367 -19.99 1.96 -50.78
CA SER A 367 -20.36 3.12 -51.61
C SER A 367 -20.54 4.35 -50.71
N PRO A 368 -20.33 5.58 -51.22
CA PRO A 368 -20.57 6.82 -50.49
C PRO A 368 -21.98 6.96 -49.88
N THR A 369 -22.97 6.24 -50.42
CA THR A 369 -24.37 6.28 -49.94
C THR A 369 -24.78 5.05 -49.12
N ALA A 370 -23.90 4.06 -48.98
CA ALA A 370 -24.21 2.86 -48.22
C ALA A 370 -24.21 3.16 -46.71
N PRO A 371 -25.20 2.65 -45.95
CA PRO A 371 -25.23 2.81 -44.50
C PRO A 371 -24.05 2.06 -43.87
N TYR A 372 -23.36 2.72 -42.94
CA TYR A 372 -22.23 2.14 -42.21
C TYR A 372 -22.54 1.87 -40.72
N GLY A 373 -23.76 2.21 -40.28
CA GLY A 373 -24.20 2.05 -38.89
C GLY A 373 -24.03 0.63 -38.34
N PRO A 374 -24.42 -0.45 -39.05
CA PRO A 374 -24.23 -1.82 -38.57
C PRO A 374 -22.77 -2.18 -38.32
N ALA A 375 -21.87 -1.81 -39.24
CA ALA A 375 -20.43 -2.06 -39.11
C ALA A 375 -19.82 -1.27 -37.94
N MET A 376 -20.21 -0.01 -37.79
CA MET A 376 -19.82 0.83 -36.65
C MET A 376 -20.29 0.24 -35.33
N LEU A 377 -21.56 -0.17 -35.23
CA LEU A 377 -22.14 -0.71 -33.98
C LEU A 377 -21.44 -1.99 -33.53
N VAL A 378 -21.13 -2.90 -34.45
CA VAL A 378 -20.37 -4.12 -34.13
C VAL A 378 -18.97 -3.76 -33.61
N SER A 379 -18.29 -2.82 -34.26
CA SER A 379 -16.96 -2.35 -33.83
C SER A 379 -17.00 -1.71 -32.44
N VAL A 380 -17.98 -0.82 -32.18
CA VAL A 380 -18.18 -0.22 -30.86
C VAL A 380 -18.41 -1.30 -29.80
N PHE A 381 -19.27 -2.29 -30.06
CA PHE A 381 -19.53 -3.35 -29.09
C PHE A 381 -18.28 -4.17 -28.77
N GLN A 382 -17.49 -4.53 -29.78
CA GLN A 382 -16.24 -5.27 -29.59
C GLN A 382 -15.22 -4.46 -28.78
N ARG A 383 -15.05 -3.17 -29.10
CA ARG A 383 -14.13 -2.27 -28.42
C ARG A 383 -14.51 -2.04 -26.97
N LEU A 384 -15.77 -1.70 -26.69
CA LEU A 384 -16.25 -1.47 -25.33
C LEU A 384 -16.19 -2.75 -24.48
N LYS A 385 -16.50 -3.91 -25.07
CA LYS A 385 -16.37 -5.20 -24.39
C LYS A 385 -14.90 -5.49 -24.05
N ALA A 386 -13.99 -5.30 -25.01
CA ALA A 386 -12.56 -5.49 -24.80
C ALA A 386 -12.00 -4.53 -23.73
N ILE A 387 -12.51 -3.30 -23.63
CA ILE A 387 -12.10 -2.36 -22.58
C ILE A 387 -12.55 -2.85 -21.21
N ALA A 388 -13.82 -3.23 -21.08
CA ALA A 388 -14.38 -3.74 -19.82
C ALA A 388 -13.66 -5.02 -19.35
N GLU A 389 -13.25 -5.90 -20.26
CA GLU A 389 -12.57 -7.16 -19.92
C GLU A 389 -11.07 -6.98 -19.67
N ASN A 390 -10.36 -6.28 -20.55
CA ASN A 390 -8.89 -6.23 -20.54
C ASN A 390 -8.33 -5.02 -19.78
N THR A 391 -9.12 -3.94 -19.66
CA THR A 391 -8.69 -2.69 -19.02
C THR A 391 -9.81 -2.08 -18.16
N PRO A 392 -10.42 -2.83 -17.22
CA PRO A 392 -11.61 -2.39 -16.47
C PRO A 392 -11.38 -1.08 -15.72
N ARG A 393 -10.16 -0.82 -15.24
CA ARG A 393 -9.79 0.43 -14.57
C ARG A 393 -9.87 1.68 -15.46
N LYS A 394 -9.83 1.54 -16.80
CA LYS A 394 -10.00 2.67 -17.75
C LYS A 394 -11.40 3.25 -17.69
N VAL A 395 -12.35 2.45 -17.24
CA VAL A 395 -13.77 2.79 -17.13
C VAL A 395 -14.26 2.59 -15.69
N ASP A 396 -13.38 2.74 -14.71
CA ASP A 396 -13.70 2.62 -13.28
C ASP A 396 -14.48 1.34 -12.91
N ASN A 397 -14.18 0.25 -13.62
CA ASN A 397 -14.81 -1.08 -13.51
C ASN A 397 -16.30 -1.11 -13.85
N GLU A 398 -16.80 -0.14 -14.61
CA GLU A 398 -18.15 -0.17 -15.13
C GLU A 398 -18.34 -1.33 -16.14
N PRO A 399 -19.47 -2.05 -16.07
CA PRO A 399 -19.73 -3.18 -16.93
C PRO A 399 -19.93 -2.73 -18.37
N TYR A 400 -19.66 -3.63 -19.31
CA TYR A 400 -19.82 -3.41 -20.75
C TYR A 400 -21.20 -2.83 -21.11
N GLU A 401 -22.27 -3.32 -20.48
CA GLU A 401 -23.64 -2.85 -20.68
C GLU A 401 -23.80 -1.37 -20.35
N CYS A 402 -23.14 -0.90 -19.29
CA CYS A 402 -23.13 0.50 -18.88
C CYS A 402 -22.47 1.37 -19.95
N LEU A 403 -21.31 0.95 -20.45
CA LEU A 403 -20.57 1.64 -21.51
C LEU A 403 -21.38 1.75 -22.81
N VAL A 404 -22.12 0.70 -23.16
CA VAL A 404 -23.02 0.74 -24.33
C VAL A 404 -24.17 1.73 -24.12
N GLY A 405 -24.75 1.77 -22.92
CA GLY A 405 -25.77 2.77 -22.61
C GLY A 405 -25.23 4.20 -22.67
N ILE A 406 -23.97 4.44 -22.28
CA ILE A 406 -23.30 5.74 -22.44
C ILE A 406 -23.20 6.12 -23.93
N ALA A 407 -22.90 5.17 -24.82
CA ALA A 407 -22.93 5.45 -26.26
C ALA A 407 -24.33 5.85 -26.75
N GLY A 408 -25.38 5.30 -26.14
CA GLY A 408 -26.76 5.73 -26.33
C GLY A 408 -27.01 7.17 -25.87
N LEU A 409 -26.59 7.53 -24.65
CA LEU A 409 -26.69 8.89 -24.11
C LEU A 409 -25.96 9.92 -24.99
N LEU A 410 -24.75 9.58 -25.44
CA LEU A 410 -23.97 10.41 -26.36
C LEU A 410 -24.64 10.55 -27.73
N THR A 411 -25.46 9.58 -28.13
CA THR A 411 -26.23 9.66 -29.38
C THR A 411 -27.40 10.64 -29.23
N GLU A 412 -28.10 10.61 -28.10
CA GLU A 412 -29.20 11.55 -27.77
C GLU A 412 -28.69 13.00 -27.77
N GLN A 413 -27.52 13.25 -27.19
CA GLN A 413 -26.93 14.59 -27.08
C GLN A 413 -26.14 15.05 -28.32
N CYS A 414 -26.24 14.31 -29.42
CA CYS A 414 -25.58 14.65 -30.68
C CYS A 414 -24.05 14.65 -30.73
N THR A 415 -23.43 14.02 -29.73
CA THR A 415 -21.99 13.72 -29.71
C THR A 415 -21.63 12.55 -30.63
N VAL A 416 -22.48 11.51 -30.68
CA VAL A 416 -22.28 10.31 -31.52
C VAL A 416 -23.30 10.24 -32.66
N TRP A 417 -22.83 9.79 -33.84
CA TRP A 417 -23.63 9.61 -35.06
C TRP A 417 -23.36 8.25 -35.70
N TRP A 418 -24.43 7.53 -36.05
CA TRP A 418 -24.39 6.20 -36.68
C TRP A 418 -24.53 6.24 -38.21
N SER A 419 -24.54 7.45 -38.76
CA SER A 419 -24.71 7.78 -40.18
C SER A 419 -24.00 9.10 -40.46
N ASP A 420 -23.91 9.48 -41.73
CA ASP A 420 -23.55 10.85 -42.08
C ASP A 420 -24.51 11.83 -41.39
N LYS A 421 -23.98 13.01 -40.99
CA LYS A 421 -24.77 14.01 -40.26
C LYS A 421 -25.92 14.49 -41.12
N PHE A 422 -27.11 14.55 -40.54
CA PHE A 422 -28.33 15.02 -41.19
C PHE A 422 -29.11 15.96 -40.28
N ASN A 423 -30.04 16.73 -40.86
CA ASN A 423 -30.85 17.68 -40.11
C ASN A 423 -31.97 16.94 -39.36
N LEU A 424 -31.94 16.99 -38.03
CA LEU A 424 -32.91 16.32 -37.15
C LEU A 424 -34.29 17.02 -37.12
N HIS A 425 -34.39 18.24 -37.65
CA HIS A 425 -35.60 19.06 -37.70
C HIS A 425 -36.39 18.94 -39.00
N VAL A 426 -35.95 18.12 -39.95
CA VAL A 426 -36.73 17.82 -41.16
C VAL A 426 -37.66 16.65 -40.83
N ALA A 427 -38.97 16.91 -40.89
CA ALA A 427 -40.04 15.93 -40.65
C ALA A 427 -40.15 14.92 -41.79
#